data_AF-A0A949LHK1-F1
#
_entry.id   AF-A0A949LHK1-F1
#
_cell.length_a   1.000
_cell.length_b   1.000
_cell.length_c   1.000
_cell.angle_alpha   90.00
_cell.angle_beta   90.00
_cell.angle_gamma   90.00
#
_symmetry.space_group_name_H-M   'P 1'
#
loop_
_entity.id
_entity.type
_entity.pdbx_description
1 polymer ?
#
loop_
_entity_poly.entity_id
_entity_poly.type
_entity_poly.pdbx_seq_one_letter_code
_entity_poly.pdbx_strand_id
1 'polypeptide(L)' 'KLGLPEINFGFVAGGQILKAVGEVMSPRGLAYATLTGRPFNAEQAQRWGLVTQVVEREPFEHALAIAKASCIKAPK' A
#
# COMPACT_ATOMS: atom_id res chain seq x y z
N LYS A 1 4.42 -5.09 -8.88
CA LYS A 1 3.55 -3.93 -9.25
C LYS A 1 2.27 -4.04 -8.42
N LEU A 2 1.71 -2.93 -7.98
CA LEU A 2 0.53 -2.86 -7.10
C LEU A 2 -0.66 -2.29 -7.89
N GLY A 3 -1.90 -2.49 -7.43
CA GLY A 3 -3.09 -2.00 -8.14
C GLY A 3 -4.41 -2.37 -7.47
N LEU A 4 -5.49 -1.75 -7.94
CA LEU A 4 -6.89 -2.07 -7.62
C LEU A 4 -7.61 -2.46 -8.94
N PRO A 5 -7.37 -3.68 -9.46
CA PRO A 5 -7.79 -4.06 -10.81
C PRO A 5 -9.27 -4.44 -10.91
N GLU A 6 -10.02 -4.45 -9.81
CA GLU A 6 -11.40 -4.93 -9.71
C GLU A 6 -12.33 -4.27 -10.76
N ILE A 7 -12.12 -2.99 -11.04
CA ILE A 7 -12.92 -2.23 -12.01
C ILE A 7 -12.83 -2.82 -13.44
N ASN A 8 -11.70 -3.45 -13.78
CA ASN A 8 -11.53 -4.11 -15.08
C ASN A 8 -12.42 -5.35 -15.22
N PHE A 9 -12.93 -5.88 -14.11
CA PHE A 9 -13.88 -7.00 -14.07
C PHE A 9 -15.33 -6.54 -13.88
N GLY A 10 -15.59 -5.22 -13.89
CA GLY A 10 -16.94 -4.66 -13.80
C GLY A 10 -17.46 -4.44 -12.39
N PHE A 11 -16.61 -4.52 -11.36
CA PHE A 11 -17.02 -4.23 -9.98
C PHE A 11 -15.99 -3.37 -9.25
N VAL A 12 -16.43 -2.69 -8.21
CA VAL A 12 -15.55 -1.90 -7.35
C VAL A 12 -14.86 -2.82 -6.34
N ALA A 13 -13.63 -2.49 -5.95
CA ALA A 13 -12.89 -3.23 -4.92
C ALA A 13 -13.73 -3.38 -3.65
N GLY A 14 -14.07 -4.62 -3.32
CA GLY A 14 -14.96 -4.96 -2.21
C GLY A 14 -14.22 -5.22 -0.89
N GLY A 15 -14.97 -5.73 0.10
CA GLY A 15 -14.43 -6.07 1.42
C GLY A 15 -13.92 -4.85 2.18
N GLN A 16 -12.78 -5.00 2.85
CA GLN A 16 -12.15 -3.91 3.62
C GLN A 16 -11.10 -3.13 2.80
N ILE A 17 -10.92 -3.44 1.51
CA ILE A 17 -9.84 -2.88 0.69
C ILE A 17 -9.99 -1.36 0.57
N LEU A 18 -11.12 -0.87 0.04
CA LEU A 18 -11.32 0.58 -0.12
C LEU A 18 -11.30 1.35 1.19
N LYS A 19 -11.79 0.74 2.28
CA LYS A 19 -11.74 1.37 3.60
C LYS A 19 -10.29 1.50 4.07
N ALA A 20 -9.55 0.40 4.14
CA ALA A 20 -8.16 0.40 4.62
C ALA A 20 -7.27 1.28 3.75
N VAL A 21 -7.45 1.22 2.42
CA VAL A 21 -6.68 2.04 1.49
C VAL A 21 -7.08 3.52 1.59
N GLY A 22 -8.35 3.83 1.84
CA GLY A 22 -8.82 5.20 2.07
C GLY A 22 -8.28 5.85 3.35
N GLU A 23 -7.87 5.04 4.34
CA GLU A 23 -7.25 5.53 5.58
C GLU A 23 -5.76 5.89 5.40
N VAL A 24 -5.06 5.26 4.45
CA VAL A 24 -3.60 5.42 4.28
C VAL A 24 -3.19 6.12 2.99
N MET A 25 -3.96 5.97 1.91
CA MET A 25 -3.65 6.58 0.63
C MET A 25 -4.20 8.00 0.49
N SER A 26 -3.48 8.84 -0.25
CA SER A 26 -4.00 10.13 -0.68
C SER A 26 -5.32 9.95 -1.45
N PRO A 27 -6.34 10.83 -1.26
CA PRO A 27 -7.61 10.71 -1.96
C PRO A 27 -7.49 10.65 -3.48
N ARG A 28 -6.54 11.40 -4.06
CA ARG A 28 -6.29 11.39 -5.52
C ARG A 28 -5.65 10.09 -5.99
N GLY A 29 -4.71 9.52 -5.22
CA GLY A 29 -4.08 8.24 -5.54
C GLY A 29 -5.09 7.09 -5.51
N LEU A 30 -5.94 7.07 -4.49
CA LEU A 30 -7.02 6.07 -4.37
C LEU A 30 -8.01 6.20 -5.54
N ALA A 31 -8.51 7.40 -5.82
CA ALA A 31 -9.43 7.63 -6.94
C ALA A 31 -8.82 7.18 -8.28
N TYR A 32 -7.56 7.52 -8.54
CA TYR A 32 -6.89 7.06 -9.76
C TYR A 32 -6.77 5.54 -9.83
N ALA A 33 -6.31 4.89 -8.76
CA ALA A 33 -6.13 3.44 -8.73
C ALA A 33 -7.46 2.69 -8.94
N THR A 34 -8.50 3.07 -8.20
CA THR A 34 -9.82 2.42 -8.26
C THR A 34 -10.55 2.66 -9.58
N LEU A 35 -10.47 3.87 -10.15
CA LEU A 35 -11.22 4.22 -11.36
C LEU A 35 -10.51 3.82 -12.65
N THR A 36 -9.18 3.68 -12.64
CA THR A 36 -8.42 3.30 -13.85
C THR A 36 -8.11 1.82 -13.91
N GLY A 37 -8.07 1.13 -12.77
CA GLY A 37 -7.62 -0.27 -12.69
C GLY A 37 -6.17 -0.48 -13.13
N ARG A 38 -5.38 0.59 -13.30
CA ARG A 38 -4.00 0.52 -13.81
C ARG A 38 -3.04 0.18 -12.67
N PRO A 39 -2.02 -0.65 -12.93
CA PRO A 39 -0.99 -0.91 -11.94
C PRO A 39 -0.09 0.32 -11.74
N PHE A 40 0.44 0.47 -10.53
CA PHE A 40 1.42 1.48 -10.15
C PHE A 40 2.67 0.85 -9.52
N ASN A 41 3.77 1.61 -9.50
CA ASN A 41 5.07 1.17 -8.98
C ASN A 41 5.25 1.51 -7.50
N ALA A 42 6.36 1.07 -6.91
CA ALA A 42 6.65 1.25 -5.49
C ALA A 42 6.81 2.74 -5.12
N GLU A 43 7.43 3.53 -6.00
CA GLU A 43 7.65 4.96 -5.79
C GLU A 43 6.32 5.72 -5.74
N GLN A 44 5.39 5.36 -6.62
CA GLN A 44 4.04 5.92 -6.63
C GLN A 44 3.24 5.46 -5.41
N ALA A 45 3.37 4.19 -5.02
CA ALA A 45 2.76 3.66 -3.79
C ALA A 45 3.22 4.45 -2.56
N GLN A 46 4.52 4.76 -2.46
CA GLN A 46 5.08 5.54 -1.36
C GLN A 46 4.59 6.99 -1.40
N ARG A 47 4.64 7.65 -2.56
CA ARG A 47 4.13 9.02 -2.72
C ARG A 47 2.65 9.13 -2.36
N TRP A 48 1.87 8.07 -2.59
CA TRP A 48 0.48 8.04 -2.24
C TRP A 48 0.21 7.61 -0.80
N GLY A 49 1.20 7.13 -0.04
CA GLY A 49 1.04 6.72 1.36
C GLY A 49 0.69 5.24 1.58
N LEU A 50 0.63 4.43 0.52
CA LEU A 50 0.33 2.99 0.64
C LEU A 50 1.46 2.20 1.30
N VAL A 51 2.70 2.63 1.09
CA VAL A 51 3.89 2.02 1.72
C VAL A 51 4.75 3.10 2.36
N THR A 52 5.35 2.79 3.51
CA THR A 52 6.19 3.74 4.24
C THR A 52 7.55 3.94 3.57
N GLN A 53 8.15 2.86 3.07
CA GLN A 53 9.52 2.86 2.53
C GLN A 53 9.61 1.99 1.28
N VAL A 54 10.37 2.48 0.29
CA VAL A 54 10.78 1.74 -0.89
C VAL A 54 12.26 1.41 -0.72
N VAL A 55 12.64 0.16 -0.98
CA VAL A 55 14.02 -0.31 -0.88
C VAL A 55 14.44 -0.95 -2.19
N GLU A 56 15.71 -0.79 -2.54
CA GLU A 56 16.26 -1.32 -3.80
C GLU A 56 16.48 -2.83 -3.74
N ARG A 57 16.83 -3.37 -2.57
CA ARG A 57 17.12 -4.79 -2.35
C ARG A 57 16.64 -5.24 -0.98
N GLU A 58 16.38 -6.55 -0.85
CA GLU A 58 16.11 -7.24 0.41
C GLU A 58 14.99 -6.62 1.30
N PRO A 59 13.77 -6.41 0.76
CA PRO A 59 12.66 -5.82 1.51
C PRO A 59 12.25 -6.62 2.75
N PHE A 60 12.45 -7.93 2.74
CA PHE A 60 12.15 -8.79 3.87
C PHE A 60 13.09 -8.53 5.06
N GLU A 61 14.40 -8.51 4.83
CA GLU A 61 15.39 -8.24 5.88
C GLU A 61 15.23 -6.83 6.45
N HIS A 62 14.93 -5.87 5.58
CA HIS A 62 14.63 -4.51 6.00
C HIS A 62 13.38 -4.42 6.90
N ALA A 63 12.30 -5.08 6.51
CA ALA A 63 11.09 -5.17 7.34
C ALA A 63 11.35 -5.89 8.68
N LEU A 64 12.18 -6.94 8.68
CA LEU A 64 12.54 -7.67 9.89
C LEU A 64 13.39 -6.82 10.85
N ALA A 65 14.29 -5.98 10.33
CA ALA A 65 15.05 -5.02 11.13
C ALA A 65 14.12 -4.00 11.82
N ILE A 66 13.11 -3.48 11.11
CA ILE A 66 12.09 -2.58 11.68
C ILE A 66 11.28 -3.29 12.77
N ALA A 67 10.88 -4.54 12.53
CA ALA A 67 10.13 -5.33 13.50
C ALA A 67 10.95 -5.55 14.79
N LYS A 68 12.22 -5.96 14.67
CA LYS A 68 13.14 -6.12 15.82
C LYS A 68 13.31 -4.83 16.62
N ALA A 69 13.45 -3.69 15.94
CA ALA A 69 13.54 -2.38 16.60
C ALA A 69 12.24 -1.99 17.34
N SER A 70 11.09 -2.44 16.85
CA SER A 70 9.78 -2.18 17.46
C SER A 70 9.51 -3.06 18.69
N CYS A 71 9.95 -4.32 18.69
CA CYS A 71 9.78 -5.24 19.81
C CYS A 71 10.41 -4.75 21.12
N ILE A 72 11.50 -3.98 21.05
CA ILE A 72 12.18 -3.41 22.24
C ILE A 72 11.30 -2.34 22.92
N LYS A 73 10.36 -1.72 22.18
CA LYS A 73 9.53 -0.61 22.63
C LYS A 73 8.10 -1.03 22.99
N ALA A 74 7.75 -2.30 22.81
CA ALA A 74 6.41 -2.79 23.11
C ALA A 74 6.18 -2.76 24.63
N PRO A 75 5.07 -2.17 25.13
CA PRO A 75 4.71 -2.26 26.54
C PRO A 75 4.47 -3.72 26.93
N LYS A 76 4.86 -4.08 28.16
CA LYS A 76 4.60 -5.39 28.75
C LYS A 76 3.11 -5.62 28.96
#